data_AF-A0AAE3EN42-F1
#
_entry.id   AF-A0AAE3EN42-F1
#
_cell.length_a   1.000
_cell.length_b   1.000
_cell.length_c   1.000
_cell.angle_alpha   90.00
_cell.angle_beta   90.00
_cell.angle_gamma   90.00
#
_symmetry.space_group_name_H-M   'P 1'
#
loop_
_entity.id
_entity.type
_entity.pdbx_description
1 polymer ?
#
loop_
_entity_poly.entity_id
_entity_poly.type
_entity_poly.pdbx_seq_one_letter_code
_entity_poly.pdbx_strand_id
1 'polypeptide(L)'
;MKRIVLILILIAFSKSFSQTTNLRSTNIKAKYENVFYKSPQEFNNQEQIFKVNRISFSSNYIGSKSKNVYQISVYGTVNNKKMQIVYNAKSIDELEHYRDVFKGRYKKVLLFEHAYKSGSKTHRNISISVEY
;
A
#
# COMPACT_ATOMS: atom_id res chain seq x y z
N MET A 1 -19.80 11.98 59.42
CA MET A 1 -18.85 11.05 58.77
C MET A 1 -19.48 10.21 57.66
N LYS A 2 -20.61 9.52 57.87
CA LYS A 2 -21.27 8.69 56.84
C LYS A 2 -21.62 9.42 55.53
N ARG A 3 -22.01 10.71 55.59
CA ARG A 3 -22.35 11.53 54.41
C ARG A 3 -21.14 11.90 53.54
N ILE A 4 -19.96 12.03 54.13
CA ILE A 4 -18.72 12.42 53.41
C ILE A 4 -18.17 11.24 52.60
N VAL A 5 -18.27 10.03 53.16
CA VAL A 5 -17.85 8.79 52.48
C VAL A 5 -18.70 8.53 51.22
N LEU A 6 -20.00 8.80 51.29
CA LEU A 6 -20.92 8.66 50.16
C LEU A 6 -20.58 9.61 49.00
N ILE A 7 -20.16 10.83 49.30
CA ILE A 7 -19.74 11.82 48.30
C ILE A 7 -18.42 11.39 47.63
N LEU A 8 -17.47 10.87 48.40
CA LEU A 8 -16.20 10.34 47.86
C LEU A 8 -16.40 9.14 46.93
N ILE A 9 -17.35 8.25 47.24
CA ILE A 9 -17.68 7.11 46.39
C ILE A 9 -18.31 7.59 45.07
N LEU A 10 -19.23 8.56 45.10
CA LEU A 10 -19.86 9.13 43.90
C LEU A 10 -18.85 9.83 42.96
N ILE A 11 -17.81 10.47 43.50
CA ILE A 11 -16.74 11.09 42.71
C ILE A 11 -15.80 10.04 42.09
N ALA A 12 -15.59 8.90 42.75
CA ALA A 12 -14.76 7.82 42.21
C ALA A 12 -15.45 7.08 41.04
N PHE A 13 -16.76 6.83 41.12
CA PHE A 13 -17.51 6.15 40.05
C PHE A 13 -17.67 7.01 38.78
N SER A 14 -17.70 8.33 38.91
CA SER A 14 -17.81 9.25 37.77
C SER A 14 -16.50 9.38 36.97
N LYS A 15 -15.33 9.10 37.57
CA LYS A 15 -14.06 9.07 36.84
C LYS A 15 -13.85 7.79 36.02
N SER A 16 -14.38 6.65 36.47
CA SER A 16 -14.27 5.37 35.75
C SER A 16 -15.11 5.31 34.48
N PHE A 17 -16.23 6.05 34.43
CA PHE A 17 -17.13 6.09 33.26
C PHE A 17 -16.67 7.03 32.13
N SER A 18 -15.62 7.85 32.36
CA SER A 18 -15.12 8.81 31.35
C SER A 18 -13.93 8.26 30.53
N GLN A 19 -13.58 6.98 30.70
CA GLN A 19 -12.56 6.30 29.89
C GLN A 19 -13.11 5.58 28.66
N THR A 20 -14.36 5.86 28.25
CA THR A 20 -14.78 5.71 26.86
C THR A 20 -14.31 6.92 26.06
N THR A 21 -13.00 7.20 26.10
CA THR A 21 -12.38 7.94 25.02
C THR A 21 -12.68 7.14 23.77
N ASN A 22 -13.64 7.65 23.01
CA ASN A 22 -13.71 7.43 21.59
C ASN A 22 -12.27 7.52 21.10
N LEU A 23 -11.64 6.37 20.87
CA LEU A 23 -10.62 6.22 19.86
C LEU A 23 -11.38 6.56 18.58
N ARG A 24 -11.65 7.87 18.38
CA ARG A 24 -11.86 8.43 17.06
C ARG A 24 -10.68 7.87 16.32
N SER A 25 -10.98 6.90 15.45
CA SER A 25 -10.04 6.37 14.49
C SER A 25 -9.42 7.61 13.85
N THR A 26 -8.26 8.02 14.36
CA THR A 26 -7.45 9.03 13.74
C THR A 26 -7.17 8.38 12.42
N ASN A 27 -7.84 8.87 11.38
CA ASN A 27 -7.76 8.36 10.02
C ASN A 27 -6.26 8.22 9.75
N ILE A 28 -5.74 6.99 9.86
CA ILE A 28 -4.30 6.77 9.79
C ILE A 28 -4.00 7.12 8.36
N LYS A 29 -3.41 8.30 8.17
CA LYS A 29 -3.11 8.84 6.85
C LYS A 29 -2.33 7.75 6.13
N ALA A 30 -2.87 7.28 5.00
CA ALA A 30 -2.31 6.11 4.33
C ALA A 30 -0.83 6.39 4.05
N LYS A 31 0.05 5.46 4.44
CA LYS A 31 1.51 5.65 4.30
C LYS A 31 1.92 5.99 2.87
N TYR A 32 1.17 5.47 1.90
CA TYR A 32 1.32 5.74 0.48
C TYR A 32 0.00 6.31 -0.04
N GLU A 33 0.05 7.56 -0.51
CA GLU A 33 -1.08 8.25 -1.13
C GLU A 33 -0.86 8.35 -2.64
N ASN A 34 -1.92 8.67 -3.39
CA ASN A 34 -1.85 8.92 -4.84
C ASN A 34 -1.31 7.76 -5.69
N VAL A 35 -1.49 6.52 -5.24
CA VAL A 35 -1.16 5.32 -6.03
C VAL A 35 -2.43 4.80 -6.72
N PHE A 36 -2.33 4.57 -8.02
CA PHE A 36 -3.44 4.15 -8.87
C PHE A 36 -3.08 2.89 -9.64
N TYR A 37 -4.11 2.15 -10.04
CA TYR A 37 -4.01 0.94 -10.85
C TYR A 37 -4.79 1.08 -12.13
N LYS A 38 -4.25 0.55 -13.22
CA LYS A 38 -4.94 0.43 -14.49
C LYS A 38 -4.53 -0.84 -15.20
N SER A 39 -5.50 -1.54 -15.77
CA SER A 39 -5.25 -2.70 -16.61
C SER A 39 -6.32 -2.80 -17.69
N PRO A 40 -5.97 -3.08 -18.94
CA PRO A 40 -6.97 -3.32 -19.98
C PRO A 40 -7.88 -4.52 -19.69
N GLN A 41 -7.42 -5.46 -18.87
CA GLN A 41 -8.13 -6.70 -18.55
C GLN A 41 -9.05 -6.59 -17.33
N GLU A 42 -8.89 -5.56 -16.50
CA GLU A 42 -9.61 -5.40 -15.23
C GLU A 42 -10.24 -4.00 -15.18
N PHE A 43 -11.36 -3.86 -14.49
CA PHE A 43 -12.00 -2.55 -14.24
C PHE A 43 -12.24 -1.70 -15.50
N ASN A 44 -12.57 -2.33 -16.64
CA ASN A 44 -12.85 -1.66 -17.91
C ASN A 44 -11.74 -0.70 -18.37
N ASN A 45 -10.47 -1.01 -18.06
CA ASN A 45 -9.32 -0.14 -18.35
C ASN A 45 -9.42 1.26 -17.70
N GLN A 46 -10.24 1.42 -16.67
CA GLN A 46 -10.33 2.66 -15.92
C GLN A 46 -9.30 2.67 -14.79
N GLU A 47 -8.82 3.86 -14.47
CA GLU A 47 -7.93 4.04 -13.33
C GLU A 47 -8.70 3.86 -12.02
N GLN A 48 -8.13 3.06 -11.12
CA GLN A 48 -8.68 2.78 -9.81
C GLN A 48 -7.69 3.20 -8.73
N ILE A 49 -8.18 3.70 -7.60
CA ILE A 49 -7.32 3.96 -6.44
C ILE A 49 -6.77 2.63 -5.94
N PHE A 50 -5.45 2.52 -5.83
CA PHE A 50 -4.78 1.38 -5.23
C PHE A 50 -4.45 1.72 -3.77
N LYS A 51 -5.20 1.14 -2.85
CA LYS A 51 -4.96 1.29 -1.41
C LYS A 51 -3.77 0.42 -1.04
N VAL A 52 -2.58 1.02 -1.00
CA VAL A 52 -1.33 0.30 -0.71
C VAL A 52 -1.22 -0.03 0.77
N ASN A 53 -0.96 -1.30 1.06
CA ASN A 53 -0.68 -1.78 2.41
C ASN A 53 0.82 -1.85 2.67
N ARG A 54 1.59 -2.34 1.68
CA ARG A 54 3.03 -2.57 1.80
C ARG A 54 3.70 -2.49 0.44
N ILE A 55 4.92 -1.97 0.41
CA ILE A 55 5.81 -2.05 -0.74
C ILE A 55 7.10 -2.74 -0.28
N SER A 56 7.54 -3.74 -1.03
CA SER A 56 8.79 -4.46 -0.79
C SER A 56 9.76 -4.22 -1.95
N PHE A 57 11.01 -3.97 -1.62
CA PHE A 57 12.12 -3.84 -2.58
C PHE A 57 13.10 -4.96 -2.29
N SER A 58 13.43 -5.76 -3.29
CA SER A 58 14.31 -6.91 -3.12
C SER A 58 15.29 -7.04 -4.28
N SER A 59 16.44 -7.62 -4.00
CA SER A 59 17.46 -8.00 -4.97
C SER A 59 17.79 -9.46 -4.74
N ASN A 60 17.67 -10.29 -5.77
CA ASN A 60 17.92 -11.73 -5.68
C ASN A 60 18.85 -12.16 -6.81
N TYR A 61 19.90 -12.92 -6.47
CA TYR A 61 20.76 -13.54 -7.46
C TYR A 61 20.15 -14.84 -7.97
N ILE A 62 19.96 -14.97 -9.28
CA ILE A 62 19.49 -16.21 -9.92
C ILE A 62 20.68 -16.91 -10.54
N GLY A 63 21.20 -17.93 -9.86
CA GLY A 63 22.40 -18.67 -10.29
C GLY A 63 22.28 -19.28 -11.69
N SER A 64 21.12 -19.83 -12.06
CA SER A 64 20.89 -20.41 -13.40
C SER A 64 20.91 -19.38 -14.54
N LYS A 65 20.83 -18.08 -14.23
CA LYS A 65 20.87 -16.99 -15.20
C LYS A 65 22.08 -16.08 -15.02
N SER A 66 22.96 -16.41 -14.06
CA SER A 66 24.12 -15.62 -13.64
C SER A 66 23.85 -14.11 -13.53
N LYS A 67 22.67 -13.74 -13.00
CA LYS A 67 22.26 -12.34 -12.93
C LYS A 67 21.41 -12.05 -11.70
N ASN A 68 21.47 -10.80 -11.24
CA ASN A 68 20.57 -10.27 -10.24
C ASN A 68 19.20 -9.91 -10.87
N VAL A 69 18.15 -10.09 -10.08
CA VAL A 69 16.80 -9.60 -10.35
C VAL A 69 16.43 -8.63 -9.25
N TYR A 70 16.13 -7.39 -9.66
CA TYR A 70 15.70 -6.32 -8.78
C TYR A 70 14.19 -6.20 -8.88
N GLN A 71 13.47 -6.40 -7.77
CA GLN A 71 12.02 -6.53 -7.78
C GLN A 71 11.37 -5.57 -6.80
N ILE A 72 10.35 -4.87 -7.28
CA ILE A 72 9.42 -4.04 -6.52
C ILE A 72 8.10 -4.77 -6.45
N SER A 73 7.60 -5.02 -5.23
CA SER A 73 6.30 -5.65 -5.02
C SER A 73 5.39 -4.72 -4.24
N VAL A 74 4.32 -4.24 -4.89
CA VAL A 74 3.31 -3.36 -4.30
C VAL A 74 2.10 -4.20 -3.92
N TYR A 75 1.81 -4.28 -2.62
CA TYR A 75 0.70 -5.03 -2.06
C TYR A 75 -0.39 -4.07 -1.59
N GLY A 76 -1.64 -4.40 -1.88
CA GLY A 76 -2.75 -3.60 -1.41
C GLY A 76 -4.10 -4.11 -1.89
N THR A 77 -5.04 -3.19 -2.00
CA THR A 77 -6.40 -3.48 -2.46
C THR A 77 -6.87 -2.51 -3.53
N VAL A 78 -7.54 -3.03 -4.55
CA VAL A 78 -8.25 -2.26 -5.58
C VAL A 78 -9.69 -2.73 -5.57
N ASN A 79 -10.64 -1.82 -5.39
CA ASN A 79 -12.07 -2.15 -5.28
C ASN A 79 -12.35 -3.34 -4.32
N ASN A 80 -11.75 -3.30 -3.12
CA ASN A 80 -11.81 -4.34 -2.08
C ASN A 80 -11.18 -5.72 -2.43
N LYS A 81 -10.64 -5.91 -3.63
CA LYS A 81 -9.88 -7.10 -4.02
C LYS A 81 -8.42 -6.92 -3.63
N LYS A 82 -7.85 -7.90 -2.90
CA LYS A 82 -6.42 -7.93 -2.59
C LYS A 82 -5.62 -8.17 -3.87
N MET A 83 -4.59 -7.36 -4.07
CA MET A 83 -3.75 -7.39 -5.26
C MET A 83 -2.28 -7.21 -4.92
N GLN A 84 -1.43 -7.81 -5.74
CA GLN A 84 0.01 -7.65 -5.72
C GLN A 84 0.48 -7.33 -7.14
N ILE A 85 1.16 -6.18 -7.29
CA ILE A 85 1.82 -5.79 -8.54
C ILE A 85 3.32 -6.03 -8.37
N VAL A 86 3.92 -6.72 -9.34
CA VAL A 86 5.34 -7.07 -9.33
C VAL A 86 6.03 -6.43 -10.52
N TYR A 87 6.94 -5.51 -10.26
CA TYR A 87 7.76 -4.87 -11.28
C TYR A 87 9.22 -5.30 -11.12
N ASN A 88 9.86 -5.70 -12.23
CA ASN A 88 11.28 -6.02 -12.26
C ASN A 88 12.05 -4.82 -12.83
N ALA A 89 12.83 -4.17 -11.97
CA ALA A 89 13.73 -3.09 -12.36
C ALA A 89 14.93 -3.67 -13.14
N LYS A 90 15.46 -2.86 -14.06
CA LYS A 90 16.59 -3.18 -14.95
C LYS A 90 17.92 -3.16 -14.22
N SER A 91 18.04 -2.33 -13.18
CA SER A 91 19.25 -2.15 -12.39
C SER A 91 18.93 -1.87 -10.92
N ILE A 92 19.97 -1.87 -10.09
CA ILE A 92 19.86 -1.42 -8.69
C ILE A 92 19.49 0.06 -8.61
N ASP A 93 20.03 0.90 -9.51
CA ASP A 93 19.74 2.33 -9.53
C ASP A 93 18.25 2.60 -9.81
N GLU A 94 17.64 1.83 -10.73
CA GLU A 94 16.20 1.94 -11.00
C GLU A 94 15.37 1.47 -9.78
N LEU A 95 15.82 0.42 -9.07
CA LEU A 95 15.18 -0.03 -7.83
C LEU A 95 15.23 1.07 -6.75
N GLU A 96 16.35 1.75 -6.61
CA GLU A 96 16.55 2.84 -5.65
C GLU A 96 15.76 4.10 -6.03
N HIS A 97 15.74 4.45 -7.32
CA HIS A 97 14.90 5.53 -7.83
C HIS A 97 13.43 5.33 -7.42
N TYR A 98 12.86 4.15 -7.68
CA TYR A 98 11.47 3.89 -7.29
C TYR A 98 11.29 3.79 -5.77
N ARG A 99 12.31 3.37 -5.02
CA ARG A 99 12.27 3.39 -3.55
C ARG A 99 12.06 4.82 -3.04
N ASP A 100 12.70 5.80 -3.66
CA ASP A 100 12.52 7.20 -3.30
C ASP A 100 11.21 7.76 -3.83
N VAL A 101 10.76 7.33 -5.02
CA VAL A 101 9.42 7.64 -5.53
C VAL A 101 8.32 7.24 -4.54
N PHE A 102 8.38 6.01 -4.02
CA PHE A 102 7.35 5.57 -3.07
C PHE A 102 7.49 6.18 -1.67
N LYS A 103 8.61 6.83 -1.34
CA LYS A 103 8.78 7.59 -0.10
C LYS A 103 8.37 9.06 -0.24
N GLY A 104 8.48 9.61 -1.44
CA GLY A 104 8.19 11.02 -1.71
C GLY A 104 6.69 11.32 -1.82
N ARG A 105 6.39 12.58 -2.14
CA ARG A 105 5.03 13.05 -2.42
C ARG A 105 4.93 13.35 -3.91
N TYR A 106 4.16 12.54 -4.61
CA TYR A 106 3.94 12.67 -6.05
C TYR A 106 2.48 12.98 -6.30
N LYS A 107 2.21 13.70 -7.40
CA LYS A 107 0.84 13.96 -7.85
C LYS A 107 0.14 12.64 -8.15
N LYS A 108 0.83 11.69 -8.77
CA LYS A 108 0.30 10.37 -9.11
C LYS A 108 1.39 9.35 -9.34
N VAL A 109 1.21 8.14 -8.81
CA VAL A 109 1.97 6.95 -9.19
C VAL A 109 1.00 5.94 -9.80
N LEU A 110 1.11 5.69 -11.10
CA LEU A 110 0.27 4.73 -11.83
C LEU A 110 0.97 3.39 -11.99
N LEU A 111 0.37 2.34 -11.44
CA LEU A 111 0.72 0.95 -11.65
C LEU A 111 -0.11 0.42 -12.81
N PHE A 112 0.54 0.17 -13.94
CA PHE A 112 -0.11 -0.37 -15.12
C PHE A 112 0.25 -1.84 -15.30
N GLU A 113 -0.75 -2.69 -15.54
CA GLU A 113 -0.56 -4.11 -15.84
C GLU A 113 -1.34 -4.48 -17.12
N HIS A 114 -0.61 -5.00 -18.11
CA HIS A 114 -1.20 -5.49 -19.35
C HIS A 114 -0.84 -6.96 -19.56
N ALA A 115 -1.85 -7.81 -19.56
CA ALA A 115 -1.69 -9.22 -19.91
C ALA A 115 -1.97 -9.45 -21.40
N TYR A 116 -1.07 -10.17 -22.08
CA TYR A 116 -1.26 -10.52 -23.49
C TYR A 116 -0.85 -11.98 -23.73
N LYS A 117 -1.43 -12.60 -24.76
CA LYS A 117 -1.08 -13.96 -25.17
C LYS A 117 -0.07 -13.92 -26.31
N SER A 118 0.95 -14.77 -26.21
CA SER A 118 1.87 -15.07 -27.31
C SER A 118 1.91 -16.59 -27.46
N GLY A 119 1.30 -17.10 -28.53
CA GLY A 119 0.98 -18.52 -28.66
C GLY A 119 0.09 -19.01 -27.51
N SER A 120 0.49 -20.09 -26.86
CA SER A 120 -0.21 -20.66 -25.69
C SER A 120 0.17 -20.03 -24.35
N LYS A 121 1.14 -19.12 -24.32
CA LYS A 121 1.67 -18.52 -23.09
C LYS A 121 1.07 -17.14 -22.84
N THR A 122 0.73 -16.87 -21.58
CA THR A 122 0.31 -15.54 -21.13
C THR A 122 1.52 -14.79 -20.58
N HIS A 123 1.73 -13.58 -21.07
CA HIS A 123 2.77 -12.67 -20.67
C HIS A 123 2.14 -11.46 -19.97
N ARG A 124 2.90 -10.81 -19.09
CA ARG A 124 2.48 -9.60 -18.38
C ARG A 124 3.52 -8.52 -18.56
N ASN A 125 3.07 -7.37 -19.05
CA ASN A 125 3.84 -6.13 -19.08
C ASN A 125 3.38 -5.26 -17.93
N ILE A 126 4.31 -4.90 -17.06
CA ILE A 126 4.04 -4.08 -15.89
C ILE A 126 4.91 -2.83 -15.99
N SER A 127 4.32 -1.67 -15.74
CA SER A 127 5.04 -0.40 -15.70
C SER A 127 4.59 0.44 -14.52
N ILE A 128 5.51 1.26 -14.02
CA ILE A 128 5.26 2.26 -12.99
C ILE A 128 5.47 3.62 -13.66
N SER A 129 4.44 4.46 -13.69
CA SER A 129 4.52 5.81 -14.22
C SER A 129 4.34 6.82 -13.09
N VAL A 130 5.10 7.89 -13.11
CA VAL A 130 5.11 8.90 -12.04
C VAL A 130 4.79 10.27 -12.64
N GLU A 131 3.84 10.97 -12.03
CA GLU A 131 3.48 12.36 -12.33
C GLU A 131 3.93 13.24 -11.15
N TYR A 132 4.68 14.29 -11.47
CA TYR A 132 5.25 15.24 -10.51
C TYR A 132 4.28 16.39 -10.22
#